data_AF-A0A9E1NWT8-F1
#
_entry.id   AF-A0A9E1NWT8-F1
#
_cell.length_a   1.000
_cell.length_b   1.000
_cell.length_c   1.000
_cell.angle_alpha   90.00
_cell.angle_beta   90.00
_cell.angle_gamma   90.00
#
_symmetry.space_group_name_H-M   'P 1'
#
loop_
_entity.id
_entity.type
_entity.pdbx_description
1 polymer ?
#
loop_
_entity_poly.entity_id
_entity_poly.type
_entity_poly.pdbx_seq_one_letter_code
_entity_poly.pdbx_strand_id
1 'polypeptide(L)'
;MSFKNILDTEQQASRFKTRIIFGQFLLMFIMALGWSSAPTQISLHYPPDLRSGGSMKVGEIHESEVYLFASYILQQLNNWKENGEIDYLNKVNILRSYFTPTYQAYLLRDYETRKQQGELRRRVRNWIPIADAVFEESFVEHVGKNWIVWIDVQIEEYINGGIVKSLINRIPMQVV
;
A
#
# COMPACT_ATOMS: atom_id res chain seq x y z
N MET A 1 1.77 66.01 38.83
CA MET A 1 1.52 65.11 37.68
C MET A 1 0.14 64.51 37.84
N SER A 2 -0.76 64.73 36.88
CA SER A 2 -2.19 64.41 37.00
C SER A 2 -2.45 62.92 36.78
N PHE A 3 -3.25 62.29 37.65
CA PHE A 3 -3.68 60.88 37.59
C PHE A 3 -4.23 60.46 36.21
N LYS A 4 -4.85 61.39 35.49
CA LYS A 4 -5.40 61.19 34.15
C LYS A 4 -4.32 60.84 33.13
N ASN A 5 -3.15 61.50 33.21
CA ASN A 5 -2.05 61.24 32.28
C ASN A 5 -1.47 59.83 32.47
N ILE A 6 -1.42 59.33 33.72
CA ILE A 6 -0.92 57.99 34.05
C ILE A 6 -1.84 56.93 33.44
N LEU A 7 -3.15 57.08 33.63
CA LEU A 7 -4.17 56.17 33.08
C LEU A 7 -4.14 56.14 31.54
N ASP A 8 -3.94 57.29 30.89
CA ASP A 8 -3.84 57.37 29.43
C ASP A 8 -2.58 56.66 28.90
N THR A 9 -1.43 56.78 29.58
CA THR A 9 -0.20 56.01 29.24
C THR A 9 -0.38 54.50 29.38
N GLU A 10 -1.01 54.03 30.45
CA GLU A 10 -1.27 52.60 30.67
C GLU A 10 -2.23 52.03 29.62
N GLN A 11 -3.28 52.78 29.26
CA GLN A 11 -4.21 52.40 28.19
C GLN A 11 -3.53 52.40 26.81
N GLN A 12 -2.64 53.35 26.55
CA GLN A 12 -1.87 53.40 25.30
C GLN A 12 -0.88 52.23 25.20
N ALA A 13 -0.20 51.89 26.30
CA ALA A 13 0.67 50.72 26.39
C ALA A 13 -0.10 49.40 26.21
N SER A 14 -1.29 49.29 26.79
CA SER A 14 -2.18 48.13 26.63
C SER A 14 -2.62 47.96 25.17
N ARG A 15 -3.12 49.02 24.53
CA ARG A 15 -3.51 49.00 23.11
C ARG A 15 -2.34 48.66 22.18
N PHE A 16 -1.14 49.12 22.49
CA PHE A 16 0.07 48.78 21.75
C PHE A 16 0.41 47.29 21.85
N LYS A 17 0.40 46.72 23.06
CA LYS A 17 0.60 45.28 23.28
C LYS A 17 -0.45 44.43 22.57
N THR A 18 -1.73 44.81 22.61
CA THR A 18 -2.80 44.09 21.90
C THR A 18 -2.58 44.07 20.39
N ARG A 19 -2.12 45.18 19.79
CA ARG A 19 -1.79 45.24 18.36
C ARG A 19 -0.63 44.31 17.99
N ILE A 20 0.40 44.24 18.82
CA ILE A 20 1.53 43.33 18.62
C ILE A 20 1.07 41.87 18.70
N ILE A 21 0.30 41.52 19.72
CA ILE A 21 -0.24 40.16 19.89
C ILE A 21 -1.08 39.77 18.67
N PHE A 22 -1.97 40.66 18.22
CA PHE A 22 -2.81 40.40 17.06
C PHE A 22 -1.99 40.23 15.77
N GLY A 23 -0.97 41.08 15.58
CA GLY A 23 -0.03 40.95 14.47
C GLY A 23 0.74 39.63 14.49
N GLN A 24 1.16 39.16 15.67
CA GLN A 24 1.85 37.89 15.84
C GLN A 24 0.93 36.70 15.54
N PHE A 25 -0.33 36.73 15.99
CA PHE A 25 -1.32 35.71 15.66
C PHE A 25 -1.61 35.65 14.15
N LEU A 26 -1.70 36.82 13.49
CA LEU A 26 -1.89 36.88 12.04
C LEU A 26 -0.70 36.26 11.28
N LEU A 27 0.53 36.55 11.72
CA LEU A 27 1.75 35.96 11.17
C LEU A 27 1.77 34.44 11.33
N MET A 28 1.44 33.93 12.53
CA MET A 28 1.35 32.50 12.79
C MET A 28 0.28 31.82 11.90
N PHE A 29 -0.86 32.48 11.68
CA PHE A 29 -1.91 31.97 10.82
C PHE A 29 -1.47 31.87 9.35
N ILE A 30 -0.80 32.90 8.82
CA ILE A 30 -0.24 32.88 7.46
C ILE A 30 0.80 31.75 7.31
N MET A 31 1.67 31.58 8.31
CA MET A 31 2.65 30.48 8.31
C MET A 31 1.98 29.11 8.35
N ALA A 32 0.93 28.93 9.15
CA ALA A 32 0.19 27.67 9.22
C ALA A 32 -0.49 27.31 7.89
N LEU A 33 -1.06 28.30 7.18
CA LEU A 33 -1.61 28.11 5.84
C LEU A 33 -0.53 27.71 4.83
N GLY A 34 0.63 28.39 4.86
CA GLY A 34 1.78 28.05 4.03
C GLY A 34 2.31 26.63 4.29
N TRP A 35 2.44 26.24 5.57
CA TRP A 35 2.89 24.91 5.98
C TRP A 35 1.91 23.81 5.54
N SER A 36 0.60 24.05 5.65
CA SER A 36 -0.41 23.10 5.17
C SER A 36 -0.36 22.88 3.66
N SER A 37 0.13 23.87 2.89
CA SER A 37 0.25 23.81 1.43
C SER A 37 1.62 23.31 0.94
N ALA A 38 2.66 23.40 1.78
CA ALA A 38 4.03 22.97 1.49
C ALA A 38 4.19 21.53 0.98
N PRO A 39 3.44 20.50 1.45
CA PRO A 39 3.64 19.13 0.95
C PRO A 39 3.23 18.91 -0.51
N THR A 40 2.53 19.86 -1.16
CA THR A 40 2.04 19.72 -2.54
C THR A 40 3.08 20.06 -3.63
N GLN A 41 4.24 20.61 -3.27
CA GLN A 41 5.23 21.13 -4.24
C GLN A 41 6.65 20.56 -4.08
N ILE A 42 6.85 19.57 -3.20
CA ILE A 42 8.18 18.98 -3.02
C ILE A 42 8.37 17.89 -4.07
N SER A 43 8.96 18.25 -5.21
CA SER A 43 9.48 17.28 -6.17
C SER A 43 10.86 16.81 -5.69
N LEU A 44 10.95 15.56 -5.24
CA LEU A 44 12.19 14.99 -4.73
C LEU A 44 13.01 14.42 -5.90
N HIS A 45 14.16 15.02 -6.18
CA HIS A 45 15.02 14.64 -7.31
C HIS A 45 16.17 13.76 -6.81
N TYR A 46 16.04 12.44 -6.95
CA TYR A 46 17.18 11.54 -6.80
C TYR A 46 18.02 11.56 -8.08
N PRO A 47 19.36 11.57 -7.97
CA PRO A 47 20.21 11.44 -9.14
C PRO A 47 19.94 10.08 -9.81
N PRO A 48 19.89 10.05 -11.16
CA PRO A 48 19.29 8.96 -11.92
C PRO A 48 20.13 7.68 -11.88
N ASP A 49 19.49 6.57 -11.52
CA ASP A 49 19.94 5.23 -11.92
C ASP A 49 19.39 4.94 -13.33
N LEU A 50 20.25 4.50 -14.24
CA LEU A 50 20.08 4.55 -15.70
C LEU A 50 19.04 3.57 -16.28
N ARG A 51 18.11 3.04 -15.47
CA ARG A 51 17.14 2.02 -15.92
C ARG A 51 15.67 2.44 -15.88
N SER A 52 15.30 3.43 -15.07
CA SER A 52 13.94 3.99 -15.05
C SER A 52 13.95 5.35 -14.38
N GLY A 53 14.04 6.41 -15.18
CA GLY A 53 13.91 7.79 -14.70
C GLY A 53 12.47 8.07 -14.30
N GLY A 54 12.14 7.92 -13.02
CA GLY A 54 10.82 8.22 -12.48
C GLY A 54 10.84 9.53 -11.68
N SER A 55 10.13 10.55 -12.16
CA SER A 55 9.75 11.69 -11.31
C SER A 55 8.58 11.25 -10.43
N MET A 56 8.80 11.09 -9.12
CA MET A 56 7.71 10.76 -8.18
C MET A 56 7.11 12.03 -7.59
N LYS A 57 5.79 12.19 -7.67
CA LYS A 57 5.07 13.18 -6.86
C LYS A 57 4.83 12.60 -5.47
N VAL A 58 4.93 13.43 -4.44
CA VAL A 58 4.67 13.01 -3.06
C VAL A 58 3.23 12.50 -2.93
N GLY A 59 3.08 11.22 -2.57
CA GLY A 59 1.79 10.55 -2.39
C GLY A 59 1.25 9.79 -3.61
N GLU A 60 1.98 9.75 -4.73
CA GLU A 60 1.64 8.91 -5.89
C GLU A 60 2.19 7.50 -5.71
N ILE A 61 1.32 6.48 -5.82
CA ILE A 61 1.71 5.07 -5.72
C ILE A 61 2.16 4.62 -7.11
N HIS A 62 3.41 4.18 -7.23
CA HIS A 62 3.97 3.73 -8.50
C HIS A 62 3.49 2.33 -8.87
N GLU A 63 3.28 2.05 -10.15
CA GLU A 63 2.75 0.76 -10.64
C GLU A 63 3.63 -0.42 -10.20
N SER A 64 4.95 -0.24 -10.17
CA SER A 64 5.88 -1.27 -9.70
C SER A 64 5.68 -1.65 -8.23
N GLU A 65 5.26 -0.72 -7.38
CA GLU A 65 4.97 -0.99 -5.97
C GLU A 65 3.69 -1.80 -5.83
N VAL A 66 2.65 -1.47 -6.61
CA VAL A 66 1.39 -2.23 -6.68
C VAL A 66 1.65 -3.65 -7.17
N TYR A 67 2.46 -3.80 -8.23
CA TYR A 67 2.85 -5.10 -8.76
C TYR A 67 3.61 -5.94 -7.72
N LEU A 68 4.59 -5.34 -7.05
CA LEU A 68 5.38 -6.02 -6.02
C LEU A 68 4.49 -6.45 -4.85
N PHE A 69 3.61 -5.57 -4.38
CA PHE A 69 2.64 -5.87 -3.33
C PHE A 69 1.77 -7.07 -3.69
N ALA A 70 1.09 -7.02 -4.85
CA ALA A 70 0.19 -8.08 -5.29
C ALA A 70 0.95 -9.41 -5.45
N SER A 71 2.13 -9.37 -6.09
CA SER A 71 2.97 -10.54 -6.32
C SER A 71 3.41 -11.18 -5.01
N TYR A 72 3.80 -10.37 -4.03
CA TYR A 72 4.24 -10.84 -2.72
C TYR A 72 3.10 -11.47 -1.93
N ILE A 73 1.93 -10.84 -1.88
CA ILE A 73 0.77 -11.36 -1.17
C ILE A 73 0.29 -12.68 -1.79
N LEU A 74 0.19 -12.77 -3.12
CA LEU A 74 -0.20 -14.01 -3.79
C LEU A 74 0.81 -15.14 -3.58
N GLN A 75 2.11 -14.85 -3.63
CA GLN A 75 3.15 -15.82 -3.27
C GLN A 75 2.98 -16.33 -1.85
N GLN A 76 2.78 -15.43 -0.87
CA GLN A 76 2.63 -15.85 0.52
C GLN A 76 1.36 -16.68 0.74
N LEU A 77 0.27 -16.37 0.06
CA LEU A 77 -0.99 -17.08 0.16
C LEU A 77 -0.94 -18.48 -0.47
N ASN A 78 -0.27 -18.60 -1.62
CA ASN A 78 -0.29 -19.83 -2.42
C ASN A 78 0.90 -20.76 -2.19
N ASN A 79 1.91 -20.35 -1.43
CA ASN A 79 3.01 -21.24 -1.05
C ASN A 79 2.63 -22.10 0.17
N TRP A 80 2.39 -23.39 -0.07
CA TRP A 80 2.09 -24.40 0.96
C TRP A 80 3.28 -25.34 1.07
N LYS A 81 3.89 -25.42 2.25
CA LYS A 81 5.18 -26.09 2.44
C LYS A 81 5.04 -27.59 2.66
N GLU A 82 3.99 -28.01 3.37
CA GLU A 82 3.82 -29.41 3.75
C GLU A 82 2.40 -29.92 3.53
N ASN A 83 1.40 -29.14 3.93
CA ASN A 83 0.02 -29.58 3.85
C ASN A 83 -0.93 -28.40 3.60
N GLY A 84 -1.45 -28.32 2.38
CA GLY A 84 -2.43 -27.32 1.96
C GLY A 84 -3.65 -27.20 2.88
N GLU A 85 -4.08 -28.27 3.56
CA GLU A 85 -5.21 -28.20 4.50
C GLU A 85 -4.93 -27.31 5.71
N ILE A 86 -3.67 -27.22 6.14
CA ILE A 86 -3.22 -26.45 7.29
C ILE A 86 -2.66 -25.12 6.81
N ASP A 87 -1.74 -25.18 5.85
CA ASP A 87 -0.99 -24.04 5.37
C ASP A 87 -1.92 -23.00 4.74
N TYR A 88 -2.85 -23.43 3.87
CA TYR A 88 -3.72 -22.49 3.18
C TYR A 88 -4.60 -21.70 4.16
N LEU A 89 -5.28 -22.39 5.09
CA LEU A 89 -6.13 -21.74 6.08
C LEU A 89 -5.33 -20.81 6.99
N ASN A 90 -4.13 -21.24 7.41
CA ASN A 90 -3.24 -20.41 8.22
C ASN A 90 -2.83 -19.13 7.47
N LYS A 91 -2.45 -19.24 6.19
CA LYS A 91 -2.10 -18.09 5.35
C LYS A 91 -3.29 -17.14 5.16
N VAL A 92 -4.50 -17.66 4.93
CA VAL A 92 -5.72 -16.86 4.85
C VAL A 92 -5.93 -16.05 6.14
N ASN A 93 -5.71 -16.67 7.30
CA ASN A 93 -5.90 -16.02 8.60
C ASN A 93 -4.83 -14.96 8.90
N ILE A 94 -3.56 -15.23 8.61
CA ILE A 94 -2.45 -14.29 8.84
C ILE A 94 -2.53 -13.09 7.90
N LEU A 95 -2.89 -13.31 6.64
CA LEU A 95 -2.94 -12.27 5.61
C LEU A 95 -4.28 -11.52 5.56
N ARG A 96 -5.22 -11.80 6.47
CA ARG A 96 -6.59 -11.25 6.45
C ARG A 96 -6.66 -9.73 6.31
N SER A 97 -5.70 -8.99 6.85
CA SER A 97 -5.65 -7.52 6.80
C SER A 97 -5.34 -6.97 5.40
N TYR A 98 -4.81 -7.80 4.51
CA TYR A 98 -4.51 -7.44 3.13
C TYR A 98 -5.67 -7.77 2.18
N PHE A 99 -6.74 -8.37 2.68
CA PHE A 99 -7.86 -8.81 1.87
C PHE A 99 -9.09 -7.94 2.09
N THR A 100 -9.83 -7.68 1.02
CA THR A 100 -11.17 -7.15 1.13
C THR A 100 -12.09 -8.19 1.79
N PRO A 101 -13.17 -7.77 2.48
CA PRO A 101 -14.11 -8.72 3.07
C PRO A 101 -14.67 -9.73 2.07
N THR A 102 -14.94 -9.29 0.84
CA THR A 102 -15.42 -10.14 -0.26
C THR A 102 -14.37 -11.18 -0.66
N TYR A 103 -13.11 -10.79 -0.81
CA TYR A 103 -12.04 -11.71 -1.18
C TYR A 103 -11.73 -12.69 -0.05
N GLN A 104 -11.75 -12.24 1.21
CA GLN A 104 -11.59 -13.12 2.37
C GLN A 104 -12.69 -14.18 2.42
N ALA A 105 -13.95 -13.81 2.20
CA ALA A 105 -15.06 -14.76 2.15
C ALA A 105 -14.92 -15.76 0.98
N TYR A 106 -14.43 -15.29 -0.17
CA TYR A 106 -14.10 -16.15 -1.29
C TYR A 106 -13.02 -17.18 -0.94
N LEU A 107 -11.91 -16.76 -0.33
CA LEU A 107 -10.81 -17.65 0.07
C LEU A 107 -11.25 -18.73 1.06
N LEU A 108 -12.09 -18.37 2.03
CA LEU A 108 -12.65 -19.33 2.98
C LEU A 108 -13.55 -20.36 2.28
N ARG A 109 -14.37 -19.94 1.32
CA ARG A 109 -15.20 -20.86 0.53
C ARG A 109 -14.37 -21.76 -0.38
N ASP A 110 -13.34 -21.21 -1.03
CA ASP A 110 -12.40 -21.98 -1.86
C ASP A 110 -11.67 -23.02 -1.00
N TYR A 111 -11.21 -22.65 0.20
CA TYR A 111 -10.62 -23.59 1.15
C TYR A 111 -11.56 -24.76 1.47
N GLU A 112 -12.80 -24.49 1.88
CA GLU A 112 -13.77 -25.54 2.22
C GLU A 112 -14.08 -26.45 1.03
N THR A 113 -14.25 -25.88 -0.16
CA THR A 113 -14.53 -26.63 -1.39
C THR A 113 -13.39 -27.58 -1.73
N ARG A 114 -12.15 -27.08 -1.73
CA ARG A 114 -10.95 -27.88 -2.03
C ARG A 114 -10.69 -28.94 -0.98
N LYS A 115 -10.97 -28.63 0.29
CA LYS A 115 -10.86 -29.59 1.39
C LYS A 115 -11.84 -30.75 1.23
N GLN A 116 -13.10 -30.46 0.91
CA GLN A 116 -14.12 -31.49 0.67
C GLN A 116 -13.78 -32.38 -0.54
N GLN A 117 -13.17 -31.81 -1.58
CA GLN A 117 -12.68 -32.55 -2.74
C GLN A 117 -11.39 -33.33 -2.48
N GLY A 118 -10.78 -33.18 -1.30
CA GLY A 118 -9.50 -33.80 -0.97
C GLY A 118 -8.30 -33.22 -1.72
N GLU A 119 -8.46 -32.08 -2.40
CA GLU A 119 -7.40 -31.46 -3.18
C GLU A 119 -6.25 -30.99 -2.28
N LEU A 120 -6.54 -30.52 -1.07
CA LEU A 120 -5.52 -29.92 -0.19
C LEU A 120 -4.67 -30.95 0.58
N ARG A 121 -5.12 -32.21 0.64
CA ARG A 121 -4.55 -33.21 1.55
C ARG A 121 -3.12 -33.58 1.17
N ARG A 122 -2.17 -33.30 2.07
CA ARG A 122 -0.72 -33.52 1.84
C ARG A 122 -0.23 -32.85 0.55
N ARG A 123 -0.88 -31.76 0.15
CA ARG A 123 -0.49 -31.00 -1.03
C ARG A 123 0.49 -29.92 -0.65
N VAL A 124 1.66 -29.97 -1.27
CA VAL A 124 2.64 -28.89 -1.29
C VAL A 124 2.38 -28.08 -2.56
N ARG A 125 2.43 -26.76 -2.48
CA ARG A 125 2.26 -25.86 -3.63
C ARG A 125 3.37 -24.82 -3.60
N ASN A 126 4.08 -24.69 -4.72
CA ASN A 126 5.02 -23.62 -4.96
C ASN A 126 4.41 -22.65 -5.98
N TRP A 127 4.41 -21.38 -5.61
CA TRP A 127 3.99 -20.25 -6.43
C TRP A 127 5.22 -19.42 -6.74
N ILE A 128 5.72 -19.55 -7.96
CA ILE A 128 7.01 -19.02 -8.37
C ILE A 128 6.77 -17.94 -9.42
N PRO A 129 7.22 -16.69 -9.19
CA PRO A 129 7.27 -15.69 -10.25
C PRO A 129 8.18 -16.18 -11.38
N ILE A 130 7.75 -16.03 -12.63
CA ILE A 130 8.61 -16.40 -13.77
C ILE A 130 9.85 -15.50 -13.74
N ALA A 131 11.05 -16.09 -13.69
CA ALA A 131 12.32 -15.37 -13.49
C ALA A 131 12.60 -14.29 -14.54
N ASP A 132 12.04 -14.46 -15.75
CA ASP A 132 12.21 -13.55 -16.88
C ASP A 132 11.17 -12.42 -16.90
N ALA A 133 10.20 -12.43 -15.98
CA ALA A 133 9.21 -11.38 -15.82
C ALA A 133 9.84 -10.16 -15.12
N VAL A 134 10.72 -9.46 -15.86
CA VAL A 134 11.06 -8.08 -15.51
C VAL A 134 9.75 -7.30 -15.49
N PHE A 135 9.55 -6.49 -14.45
CA PHE A 135 8.36 -5.64 -14.36
C PHE A 135 8.18 -4.82 -15.65
N GLU A 136 7.00 -4.93 -16.24
CA GLU A 136 6.54 -4.05 -17.31
C GLU A 136 5.35 -3.23 -16.79
N GLU A 137 5.29 -1.95 -17.15
CA GLU A 137 4.15 -1.09 -16.81
C GLU A 137 2.82 -1.66 -17.32
N SER A 138 2.86 -2.43 -18.42
CA SER A 138 1.72 -3.14 -19.00
C SER A 138 1.06 -4.16 -18.06
N PHE A 139 1.77 -4.60 -17.01
CA PHE A 139 1.25 -5.55 -16.02
C PHE A 139 0.31 -4.92 -15.02
N VAL A 140 0.26 -3.58 -14.95
CA VAL A 140 -0.58 -2.85 -14.01
C VAL A 140 -1.45 -1.87 -14.78
N GLU A 141 -2.76 -2.07 -14.70
CA GLU A 141 -3.74 -1.17 -15.28
C GLU A 141 -4.46 -0.41 -14.18
N HIS A 142 -4.45 0.92 -14.25
CA HIS A 142 -5.20 1.76 -13.33
C HIS A 142 -6.68 1.86 -13.75
N VAL A 143 -7.58 1.38 -12.89
CA VAL A 143 -9.03 1.32 -13.13
C VAL A 143 -9.77 2.11 -12.05
N GLY A 144 -9.95 3.41 -12.31
CA GLY A 144 -10.70 4.32 -11.43
C GLY A 144 -9.94 4.65 -10.14
N LYS A 145 -10.23 3.91 -9.05
CA LYS A 145 -9.50 4.00 -7.77
C LYS A 145 -8.74 2.71 -7.44
N ASN A 146 -8.82 1.74 -8.33
CA ASN A 146 -8.29 0.39 -8.14
C ASN A 146 -7.22 0.14 -9.21
N TRP A 147 -6.48 -0.95 -9.04
CA TRP A 147 -5.53 -1.45 -10.04
C TRP A 147 -5.88 -2.88 -10.42
N ILE A 148 -5.70 -3.23 -11.68
CA ILE A 148 -5.67 -4.62 -12.14
C ILE A 148 -4.21 -4.98 -12.37
N VAL A 149 -3.74 -6.01 -11.68
CA VAL A 149 -2.36 -6.51 -11.76
C VAL A 149 -2.37 -7.88 -12.42
N TRP A 150 -1.55 -8.05 -13.45
CA TRP A 150 -1.36 -9.31 -14.16
C TRP A 150 -0.04 -9.94 -13.74
N ILE A 151 -0.10 -11.13 -13.13
CA ILE A 151 1.09 -11.79 -12.58
C ILE A 151 1.30 -13.13 -13.28
N ASP A 152 2.43 -13.26 -13.96
CA ASP A 152 2.85 -14.50 -14.61
C ASP A 152 3.59 -15.39 -13.64
N VAL A 153 3.03 -16.58 -13.41
CA VAL A 153 3.47 -17.48 -12.35
C VAL A 153 3.59 -18.90 -12.87
N GLN A 154 4.64 -19.58 -12.41
CA GLN A 154 4.74 -21.02 -12.47
C GLN A 154 4.16 -21.61 -11.18
N ILE A 155 3.17 -22.47 -11.33
CA ILE A 155 2.51 -23.16 -10.22
C ILE A 155 2.91 -24.62 -10.26
N GLU A 156 3.59 -25.07 -9.22
CA GLU A 156 3.97 -26.46 -9.05
C GLU A 156 3.28 -27.03 -7.81
N GLU A 157 2.68 -28.20 -7.94
CA GLU A 157 2.06 -28.90 -6.82
C GLU A 157 2.61 -30.31 -6.69
N TYR A 158 2.81 -30.74 -5.46
CA TYR A 158 3.37 -32.04 -5.13
C TYR A 158 2.49 -32.78 -4.13
N ILE A 159 2.44 -34.10 -4.27
CA ILE A 159 1.86 -35.01 -3.28
C ILE A 159 2.90 -36.09 -3.00
N ASN A 160 3.28 -36.26 -1.73
CA ASN A 160 4.32 -37.20 -1.29
C ASN A 160 5.64 -37.07 -2.08
N GLY A 161 6.02 -35.84 -2.47
CA GLY A 161 7.24 -35.56 -3.25
C GLY A 161 7.14 -35.78 -4.76
N GLY A 162 6.04 -36.36 -5.26
CA GLY A 162 5.78 -36.46 -6.70
C GLY A 162 5.06 -35.23 -7.22
N ILE A 163 5.51 -34.70 -8.37
CA ILE A 163 4.84 -33.57 -9.04
C ILE A 163 3.49 -34.04 -9.60
N VAL A 164 2.42 -33.34 -9.23
CA VAL A 164 1.05 -33.64 -9.70
C VAL A 164 0.49 -32.54 -10.60
N LYS A 165 1.10 -31.36 -10.58
CA LYS A 165 0.73 -30.23 -11.42
C LYS A 165 1.96 -29.35 -11.64
N SER A 166 2.20 -28.96 -12.88
CA SER A 166 3.16 -27.93 -13.26
C SER A 166 2.56 -27.18 -14.42
N LEU A 167 2.31 -25.88 -14.23
CA LEU A 167 1.76 -25.04 -15.27
C LEU A 167 2.22 -23.60 -15.11
N ILE A 168 2.20 -22.88 -16.22
CA ILE A 168 2.42 -21.44 -16.26
C ILE A 168 1.07 -20.77 -16.51
N ASN A 169 0.69 -19.83 -15.64
CA ASN A 169 -0.55 -19.09 -15.76
C ASN A 169 -0.31 -17.59 -15.55
N ARG A 170 -1.10 -16.78 -16.25
CA ARG A 170 -1.26 -15.35 -15.97
C ARG A 170 -2.47 -15.14 -15.07
N ILE A 171 -2.26 -14.55 -13.90
CA ILE A 171 -3.30 -14.40 -12.87
C ILE A 171 -3.63 -12.91 -12.71
N PRO A 172 -4.89 -12.50 -12.99
CA PRO A 172 -5.35 -11.15 -12.66
C PRO A 172 -5.64 -11.02 -11.17
N MET A 173 -5.22 -9.89 -10.59
CA MET A 173 -5.55 -9.49 -9.23
C MET A 173 -6.02 -8.04 -9.21
N GLN A 174 -7.16 -7.80 -8.57
CA GLN A 174 -7.61 -6.44 -8.29
C GLN A 174 -7.04 -5.96 -6.96
N VAL A 175 -6.40 -4.80 -6.95
CA VAL A 175 -5.91 -4.09 -5.76
C VAL A 175 -6.76 -2.82 -5.59
N VAL A 176 -7.16 -2.49 -4.35
CA VAL A 176 -8.06 -1.37 -4.01
C VAL A 176 -7.40 -0.41 -3.04
#